data_AF-A0A954Y5B8-F1
#
_entry.id   AF-A0A954Y5B8-F1
#
_cell.length_a   1.000
_cell.length_b   1.000
_cell.length_c   1.000
_cell.angle_alpha   90.00
_cell.angle_beta   90.00
_cell.angle_gamma   90.00
#
_symmetry.space_group_name_H-M   'P 1'
#
loop_
_entity.id
_entity.type
_entity.pdbx_description
1 polymer ?
#
loop_
_entity_poly.entity_id
_entity_poly.type
_entity_poly.pdbx_seq_one_letter_code
_entity_poly.pdbx_strand_id
1 'polypeptide(L)'
;MLRYQELKRRYELDGAQQTVEHLSKALASKQLKPEDFSLRDLAEALVPDGREWVRSLDPRGGASSVLEVGDGVDMSAFQNVAMQVV
;
A
#
# COMPACT_ATOMS: atom_id res chain seq x y z
N MET A 1 -7.10 -9.01 -11.59
CA MET A 1 -7.23 -7.62 -11.11
C MET A 1 -8.19 -7.57 -9.93
N LEU A 2 -7.75 -6.98 -8.82
CA LEU A 2 -8.49 -6.88 -7.55
C LEU A 2 -9.62 -5.85 -7.64
N ARG A 3 -10.80 -6.17 -7.06
CA ARG A 3 -11.95 -5.25 -7.01
C ARG A 3 -12.00 -4.52 -5.67
N TYR A 4 -11.46 -3.30 -5.63
CA TYR A 4 -11.30 -2.53 -4.39
C TYR A 4 -12.62 -2.16 -3.70
N GLN A 5 -13.69 -1.89 -4.46
CA GLN A 5 -15.02 -1.62 -3.88
C GLN A 5 -15.58 -2.84 -3.13
N GLU A 6 -15.43 -4.03 -3.73
CA GLU A 6 -15.86 -5.28 -3.11
C GLU A 6 -14.98 -5.64 -1.91
N LEU A 7 -13.67 -5.37 -1.99
CA LEU A 7 -12.76 -5.54 -0.86
C LEU A 7 -13.11 -4.64 0.32
N LYS A 8 -13.40 -3.35 0.06
CA LYS A 8 -13.85 -2.41 1.09
C LYS A 8 -15.13 -2.90 1.75
N ARG A 9 -16.10 -3.35 0.96
CA ARG A 9 -17.34 -3.91 1.48
C ARG A 9 -17.10 -5.12 2.39
N ARG A 10 -16.22 -6.04 1.99
CA ARG A 10 -15.84 -7.19 2.83
C ARG A 10 -15.11 -6.75 4.11
N TYR A 11 -14.25 -5.74 4.02
CA TYR A 11 -13.59 -5.18 5.19
C TYR A 11 -14.60 -4.61 6.20
N GLU A 12 -15.63 -3.92 5.72
CA GLU A 12 -16.70 -3.36 6.55
C GLU A 12 -17.61 -4.44 7.15
N LEU A 13 -17.85 -5.54 6.42
CA LEU A 13 -18.73 -6.63 6.85
C LEU A 13 -18.04 -7.65 7.77
N ASP A 14 -16.88 -8.13 7.35
CA ASP A 14 -16.15 -9.25 7.98
C ASP A 14 -15.05 -8.77 8.94
N GLY A 15 -14.72 -7.48 8.87
CA GLY A 15 -13.70 -6.83 9.68
C GLY A 15 -12.29 -6.95 9.11
N ALA A 16 -11.38 -6.21 9.74
CA ALA A 16 -9.99 -6.09 9.32
C ALA A 16 -9.23 -7.43 9.37
N GLN A 17 -9.40 -8.19 10.45
CA GLN A 17 -8.65 -9.42 10.68
C GLN A 17 -8.95 -10.48 9.61
N GLN A 18 -10.22 -10.74 9.30
CA GLN A 18 -10.61 -11.69 8.26
C GLN A 18 -10.14 -11.24 6.87
N THR A 19 -10.23 -9.94 6.58
CA THR A 19 -9.80 -9.40 5.29
C THR A 19 -8.29 -9.57 5.08
N VAL A 20 -7.49 -9.31 6.11
CA VAL A 20 -6.03 -9.52 6.09
C VAL A 20 -5.69 -10.99 5.93
N GLU A 21 -6.35 -11.89 6.66
CA GLU A 21 -6.12 -13.33 6.54
C GLU A 21 -6.43 -13.83 5.11
N HIS A 22 -7.54 -13.36 4.53
CA HIS A 22 -7.94 -13.72 3.17
C HIS A 22 -6.93 -13.24 2.12
N LEU A 23 -6.51 -11.97 2.20
CA LEU A 23 -5.49 -11.40 1.32
C LEU A 23 -4.15 -12.14 1.46
N SER A 24 -3.74 -12.45 2.69
CA SER A 24 -2.50 -13.17 2.96
C SER A 24 -2.51 -14.56 2.33
N LYS A 25 -3.63 -15.29 2.43
CA LYS A 25 -3.82 -16.59 1.77
C LYS A 25 -3.78 -16.47 0.25
N ALA A 26 -4.42 -15.45 -0.34
CA ALA A 26 -4.43 -15.24 -1.78
C ALA A 26 -3.02 -14.91 -2.34
N LEU A 27 -2.24 -14.13 -1.60
CA LEU A 27 -0.84 -13.82 -1.93
C LEU A 27 0.04 -15.07 -1.79
N ALA A 28 -0.05 -15.81 -0.67
CA ALA A 28 0.74 -17.01 -0.43
C ALA A 28 0.46 -18.12 -1.45
N SER A 29 -0.80 -18.27 -1.86
CA SER A 29 -1.22 -19.23 -2.89
C SER A 29 -0.96 -18.75 -4.33
N LYS A 30 -0.36 -17.57 -4.52
CA LYS A 30 -0.10 -16.94 -5.83
C LYS A 30 -1.35 -16.74 -6.70
N GLN A 31 -2.53 -16.70 -6.07
CA GLN A 31 -3.79 -16.39 -6.75
C GLN A 31 -3.89 -14.89 -7.08
N LEU A 32 -3.21 -14.05 -6.31
CA LEU A 32 -3.07 -12.63 -6.56
C LEU A 32 -1.63 -12.33 -6.96
N LYS A 33 -1.42 -11.90 -8.20
CA LYS A 33 -0.10 -11.47 -8.66
C LYS A 33 0.16 -10.01 -8.28
N PRO A 34 1.42 -9.56 -8.21
CA PRO A 34 1.74 -8.15 -7.97
C PRO A 34 1.04 -7.18 -8.93
N GLU A 35 0.89 -7.58 -10.20
CA GLU A 35 0.20 -6.83 -11.26
C GLU A 35 -1.34 -6.79 -11.11
N ASP A 36 -1.92 -7.60 -10.22
CA ASP A 36 -3.36 -7.60 -9.97
C ASP A 36 -3.82 -6.54 -8.97
N PHE A 37 -2.90 -5.89 -8.24
CA PHE A 37 -3.23 -4.91 -7.22
C PHE A 37 -2.27 -3.71 -7.20
N SER A 38 -2.72 -2.63 -6.57
CA SER A 38 -2.00 -1.38 -6.37
C SER A 38 -2.05 -1.05 -4.89
N LEU A 39 -0.88 -0.85 -4.28
CA LEU A 39 -0.79 -0.43 -2.88
C LEU A 39 -1.46 0.93 -2.66
N ARG A 40 -1.37 1.82 -3.67
CA ARG A 40 -2.07 3.11 -3.65
C ARG A 40 -3.58 2.91 -3.58
N ASP A 41 -4.14 2.11 -4.49
CA ASP A 41 -5.59 1.93 -4.57
C ASP A 41 -6.12 1.13 -3.36
N LEU A 42 -5.32 0.23 -2.79
CA LEU A 42 -5.62 -0.42 -1.51
C LEU A 42 -5.72 0.58 -0.36
N ALA A 43 -4.74 1.48 -0.25
CA ALA A 43 -4.72 2.52 0.77
C ALA A 43 -5.92 3.46 0.66
N GLU A 44 -6.19 3.95 -0.55
CA GLU A 44 -7.34 4.83 -0.81
C GLU A 44 -8.69 4.16 -0.48
N ALA A 45 -8.79 2.83 -0.64
CA ALA A 45 -10.02 2.09 -0.41
C ALA A 45 -10.23 1.69 1.06
N LEU A 46 -9.17 1.30 1.77
CA LEU A 46 -9.26 0.67 3.09
C LEU A 46 -8.91 1.60 4.26
N VAL A 47 -8.15 2.66 4.02
CA VAL A 47 -7.77 3.62 5.06
C VAL A 47 -8.82 4.73 5.15
N PRO A 48 -9.29 5.11 6.36
CA PRO A 48 -10.08 6.32 6.55
C PRO A 48 -9.35 7.55 5.98
N ASP A 49 -10.05 8.37 5.19
CA ASP A 49 -9.44 9.53 4.50
C ASP A 49 -8.19 9.14 3.67
N GLY A 50 -8.19 7.91 3.14
CA GLY A 50 -7.04 7.32 2.47
C GLY A 50 -6.60 8.08 1.21
N ARG A 51 -7.52 8.78 0.54
CA ARG A 51 -7.19 9.63 -0.61
C ARG A 51 -6.41 10.87 -0.21
N GLU A 52 -6.83 11.54 0.85
CA GLU A 52 -6.12 12.68 1.44
C GLU A 52 -4.73 12.24 1.93
N TRP A 53 -4.67 11.09 2.61
CA TRP A 53 -3.41 10.51 3.09
C TRP A 53 -2.45 10.20 1.95
N VAL A 54 -2.89 9.47 0.92
CA VAL A 54 -2.07 9.17 -0.27
C VAL A 54 -1.61 10.45 -0.97
N ARG A 55 -2.49 11.45 -1.09
CA ARG A 55 -2.15 12.75 -1.68
C ARG A 55 -1.09 13.51 -0.86
N SER A 56 -1.07 13.35 0.45
CA SER A 56 -0.06 13.96 1.34
C SER A 56 1.35 13.35 1.17
N LEU A 57 1.43 12.15 0.60
CA LEU A 57 2.68 11.45 0.28
C LEU A 57 3.19 11.78 -1.13
N ASP A 58 2.45 12.54 -1.94
CA ASP A 58 2.89 12.93 -3.27
C ASP A 58 4.05 13.95 -3.16
N PRO A 59 5.28 13.59 -3.59
CA PRO A 59 6.44 14.45 -3.43
C PRO A 59 6.37 15.73 -4.30
N ARG A 60 5.44 15.78 -5.27
CA ARG A 60 5.19 16.95 -6.13
C ARG A 60 4.25 17.95 -5.47
N GLY A 61 3.54 17.54 -4.41
CA GLY A 61 2.57 18.37 -3.67
C GLY A 61 3.17 19.26 -2.58
N GLY A 62 4.47 19.09 -2.27
CA GLY A 62 5.14 19.76 -1.15
C GLY A 62 5.78 18.75 -0.19
N ALA A 63 6.81 19.17 0.54
CA ALA A 63 7.61 18.29 1.38
C ALA A 63 6.76 17.56 2.43
N SER A 64 6.51 16.26 2.24
CA SER A 64 6.07 15.38 3.31
C SER A 64 7.16 15.44 4.39
N SER A 65 6.84 15.98 5.56
CA SER A 65 7.67 15.84 6.75
C SER A 65 7.67 14.36 7.10
N VAL A 66 8.62 13.61 6.54
CA VAL A 66 8.95 12.26 6.97
C VAL A 66 9.52 12.42 8.37
N LEU A 67 8.65 12.45 9.38
CA LEU A 67 9.06 12.22 10.74
C LEU A 67 9.59 10.79 10.73
N GLU A 68 10.92 10.67 10.84
CA GLU A 68 11.60 9.43 11.12
C GLU A 68 10.92 8.78 12.33
N VAL A 69 9.97 7.88 12.07
CA VAL A 69 9.54 6.91 13.06
C VAL A 69 10.74 5.96 13.16
N GLY A 70 11.61 6.28 14.12
CA GLY A 70 12.80 5.50 14.42
C GLY A 70 12.39 4.08 14.77
N ASP A 71 12.49 3.18 13.79
CA ASP A 71 13.31 1.97 13.84
C ASP A 71 13.21 1.28 12.46
N GLY A 72 14.32 1.20 11.72
CA GLY A 72 14.47 0.17 10.68
C GLY A 72 14.25 0.50 9.21
N VAL A 73 14.29 1.77 8.77
CA VAL A 73 14.50 2.06 7.33
C VAL A 73 15.95 2.50 7.15
N ASP A 74 16.82 1.54 6.83
CA ASP A 74 18.20 1.82 6.46
C ASP A 74 18.22 2.60 5.14
N MET A 75 18.39 3.93 5.25
CA MET A 75 18.42 4.84 4.10
C MET A 75 19.61 4.56 3.15
N SER A 76 20.61 3.77 3.57
CA SER A 76 21.73 3.41 2.69
C SER A 76 21.32 2.42 1.59
N ALA A 77 20.20 1.69 1.77
CA ALA A 77 19.68 0.78 0.75
C ALA A 77 19.13 1.51 -0.49
N PHE A 78 18.68 2.75 -0.34
CA PHE A 78 18.10 3.54 -1.44
C PHE A 78 19.13 4.41 -2.18
N GLN A 79 20.35 4.55 -1.67
CA GLN A 79 21.39 5.36 -2.31
C GLN A 79 21.95 4.74 -3.60
N ASN A 80 21.68 3.46 -3.86
CA ASN A 80 22.17 2.73 -5.04
C ASN A 80 21.11 2.48 -6.13
N VAL A 81 19.87 2.98 -6.00
CA VAL A 81 18.79 2.71 -6.97
C VAL A 81 18.58 3.87 -7.97
N ALA A 82 19.32 4.97 -7.84
CA ALA A 82 19.36 6.01 -8.86
C ALA A 82 20.42 5.67 -9.92
N MET A 83 19.95 5.33 -11.13
CA MET A 83 20.69 5.18 -12.40
C MET A 83 21.30 3.81 -12.72
N GLN A 84 20.50 2.96 -13.35
CA GLN A 84 20.95 2.27 -14.57
C GLN A 84 19.77 2.12 -15.53
N VAL A 85 19.69 3.01 -16.52
CA VAL A 85 19.02 2.74 -17.80
C VAL A 85 20.10 2.13 -18.69
N VAL A 86 19.92 0.88 -19.12
CA VAL A 86 20.63 0.31 -20.28
C VAL A 86 19.67 0.35 -21.45
#